data_AF-A0A7S4PM71-F1
#
_entry.id   AF-A0A7S4PM71-F1
#
_cell.length_a   1.000
_cell.length_b   1.000
_cell.length_c   1.000
_cell.angle_alpha   90.00
_cell.angle_beta   90.00
_cell.angle_gamma   90.00
#
_symmetry.space_group_name_H-M   'P 1'
#
loop_
_entity.id
_entity.type
_entity.pdbx_description
1 polymer ?
#
loop_
_entity_poly.entity_id
_entity_poly.type
_entity_poly.pdbx_seq_one_letter_code
_entity_poly.pdbx_strand_id
1 'polypeptide(L)'
;GLLSCSFEYIARYTKGVAPERVLDVIARCGKCVGALGLVGGQVVDIQSEGKKDVTIETLQWIHEHKTAALLEFCVVGGGILGGANEEQIQRLSKFAMNIGLSFQIIDDILDVTQDSATLGKTAGKDLLVDKATYPKLMGLEKSKERAEALIAEAKDQLKPWGDKAAPLMALADFITARKN
;
A
#
# COMPACT_ATOMS: atom_id res chain seq x y z
N GLY A 1 -5.53 22.17 0.49
CA GLY A 1 -6.91 22.03 -0.01
C GLY A 1 -7.39 20.60 0.12
N LEU A 2 -6.96 19.72 -0.78
CA LEU A 2 -7.49 18.35 -0.91
C LEU A 2 -7.49 17.52 0.38
N LEU A 3 -6.42 17.61 1.19
CA LEU A 3 -6.35 16.89 2.48
C LEU A 3 -7.50 17.28 3.41
N SER A 4 -7.75 18.57 3.61
CA SER A 4 -8.86 19.00 4.48
C SER A 4 -10.22 18.60 3.90
N CYS A 5 -10.37 18.65 2.58
CA CYS A 5 -11.59 18.24 1.90
C CYS A 5 -11.89 16.74 2.05
N SER A 6 -10.89 15.85 2.18
CA SER A 6 -11.14 14.42 2.34
C SER A 6 -11.85 14.12 3.67
N PHE A 7 -11.42 14.74 4.77
CA PHE A 7 -12.08 14.62 6.07
C PHE A 7 -13.51 15.17 6.04
N GLU A 8 -13.68 16.37 5.45
CA GLU A 8 -15.01 16.97 5.28
C GLU A 8 -15.91 16.05 4.46
N TYR A 9 -15.38 15.45 3.40
CA TYR A 9 -16.15 14.59 2.53
C TYR A 9 -16.67 13.35 3.27
N ILE A 10 -15.79 12.65 4.00
CA ILE A 10 -16.17 11.49 4.83
C ILE A 10 -17.27 11.90 5.83
N ALA A 11 -17.09 13.02 6.54
CA ALA A 11 -18.01 13.48 7.56
C ALA A 11 -19.39 13.89 7.01
N ARG A 12 -19.43 14.58 5.86
CA ARG A 12 -20.67 15.14 5.30
C ARG A 12 -21.46 14.17 4.44
N TYR A 13 -20.77 13.32 3.68
CA TYR A 13 -21.40 12.53 2.62
C TYR A 13 -21.57 11.05 2.95
N THR A 14 -20.98 10.54 4.03
CA THR A 14 -21.32 9.19 4.52
C THR A 14 -22.74 9.17 5.09
N LYS A 15 -23.61 8.31 4.56
CA LYS A 15 -25.02 8.16 4.95
C LYS A 15 -25.33 6.71 5.31
N GLY A 16 -26.35 6.50 6.16
CA GLY A 16 -26.80 5.15 6.51
C GLY A 16 -25.82 4.35 7.38
N VAL A 17 -24.83 5.01 7.99
CA VAL A 17 -23.81 4.40 8.86
C VAL A 17 -23.86 5.06 10.23
N ALA A 18 -23.68 4.27 11.30
CA ALA A 18 -23.63 4.77 12.67
C ALA A 18 -22.50 5.81 12.84
N PRO A 19 -22.75 6.95 13.53
CA PRO A 19 -21.74 8.01 13.69
C PRO A 19 -20.40 7.53 14.26
N GLU A 20 -20.41 6.55 15.16
CA GLU A 20 -19.21 5.98 15.79
C GLU A 20 -18.26 5.36 14.76
N ARG A 21 -18.82 4.69 13.74
CA ARG A 21 -18.03 4.10 12.65
C ARG A 21 -17.45 5.16 11.73
N VAL A 22 -18.21 6.23 11.46
CA VAL A 22 -17.73 7.36 10.66
C VAL A 22 -16.58 8.08 11.39
N LEU A 23 -16.71 8.27 12.71
CA LEU A 23 -15.66 8.87 13.54
C LEU A 23 -14.40 8.01 13.58
N ASP A 24 -14.52 6.68 13.68
CA ASP A 24 -13.36 5.78 13.61
C ASP A 24 -12.62 5.92 12.26
N VAL A 25 -13.37 5.94 11.14
CA VAL A 25 -12.77 6.15 9.80
C VAL A 25 -12.08 7.52 9.69
N ILE A 26 -12.69 8.59 10.22
CA ILE A 26 -12.07 9.92 10.26
C ILE A 26 -10.77 9.90 11.07
N ALA A 27 -10.77 9.27 12.25
CA ALA A 27 -9.58 9.16 13.09
C ALA A 27 -8.46 8.36 12.39
N ARG A 28 -8.82 7.26 11.72
CA ARG A 28 -7.89 6.44 10.93
C ARG A 28 -7.35 7.19 9.71
N CYS A 29 -8.17 8.02 9.06
CA CYS A 29 -7.71 8.89 7.98
C CYS A 29 -6.63 9.86 8.50
N GLY A 30 -6.86 10.46 9.67
CA GLY A 30 -5.90 11.33 10.37
C GLY A 30 -4.58 10.64 10.68
N LYS A 31 -4.64 9.42 11.21
CA LYS A 31 -3.44 8.61 11.47
C LYS A 31 -2.71 8.26 10.17
N CYS A 32 -3.44 7.81 9.15
CA CYS A 32 -2.89 7.41 7.85
C CYS A 32 -2.12 8.55 7.19
N VAL A 33 -2.70 9.74 7.11
CA VAL A 33 -2.07 10.90 6.44
C VAL A 33 -1.07 11.65 7.34
N GLY A 34 -0.93 11.24 8.59
CA GLY A 34 -0.10 11.90 9.59
C GLY A 34 1.36 11.44 9.59
N ALA A 35 2.11 11.93 10.58
CA ALA A 35 3.55 11.64 10.75
C ALA A 35 3.86 10.15 11.00
N LEU A 36 2.90 9.39 11.53
CA LEU A 36 3.03 7.94 11.75
C LEU A 36 2.51 7.11 10.57
N GLY A 37 2.17 7.76 9.45
CA GLY A 37 1.76 7.11 8.21
C GLY A 37 2.48 7.73 7.02
N LEU A 38 1.72 8.20 6.03
CA LEU A 38 2.21 8.69 4.74
C LEU A 38 3.34 9.71 4.86
N VAL A 39 3.20 10.67 5.77
CA VAL A 39 4.22 11.71 5.96
C VAL A 39 5.51 11.11 6.53
N GLY A 40 5.41 10.20 7.50
CA GLY A 40 6.57 9.52 8.07
C GLY A 40 7.31 8.68 7.04
N GLY A 41 6.59 7.86 6.28
CA GLY A 41 7.16 7.06 5.19
C GLY A 41 7.87 7.95 4.16
N GLN A 42 7.25 9.04 3.74
CA GLN A 42 7.85 9.99 2.80
C GLN A 42 9.10 10.69 3.34
N VAL A 43 9.12 11.08 4.62
CA VAL A 43 10.28 11.72 5.24
C VAL A 43 11.46 10.76 5.29
N VAL A 44 11.24 9.51 5.71
CA VAL A 44 12.32 8.51 5.79
C VAL A 44 12.80 8.11 4.41
N ASP A 45 11.93 8.06 3.39
CA ASP A 45 12.32 7.84 1.99
C ASP A 45 13.31 8.92 1.52
N ILE A 46 12.96 10.20 1.66
CA ILE A 46 13.83 11.33 1.28
C ILE A 46 15.15 11.29 2.07
N GLN A 47 15.11 11.00 3.36
CA GLN A 47 16.31 10.90 4.19
C GLN A 47 17.20 9.69 3.84
N SER A 48 16.68 8.72 3.08
CA SER A 48 17.39 7.51 2.67
C SER A 48 17.99 7.64 1.26
N GLU A 49 17.61 8.66 0.50
CA GLU A 49 18.20 8.93 -0.82
C GLU A 49 19.72 9.19 -0.71
N GLY A 50 20.50 8.56 -1.59
CA GLY A 50 21.97 8.65 -1.59
C GLY A 50 22.69 7.91 -0.44
N LYS A 51 21.95 7.26 0.49
CA LYS A 51 22.56 6.46 1.56
C LYS A 51 22.87 5.04 1.07
N LYS A 52 24.04 4.54 1.44
CA LYS A 52 24.51 3.20 1.05
C LYS A 52 24.19 2.09 2.05
N ASP A 53 23.77 2.47 3.26
CA ASP A 53 23.52 1.61 4.40
C ASP A 53 22.02 1.38 4.68
N VAL A 54 21.15 1.69 3.71
CA VAL A 54 19.72 1.43 3.82
C VAL A 54 19.47 -0.09 3.82
N THR A 55 18.90 -0.59 4.91
CA THR A 55 18.59 -2.01 5.06
C THR A 55 17.24 -2.37 4.44
N ILE A 56 17.01 -3.67 4.22
CA ILE A 56 15.72 -4.15 3.71
C ILE A 56 14.57 -3.84 4.69
N GLU A 57 14.84 -3.84 5.99
CA GLU A 57 13.87 -3.48 7.02
C GLU A 57 13.49 -2.00 6.96
N THR A 58 14.46 -1.13 6.70
CA THR A 58 14.19 0.31 6.51
C THR A 58 13.40 0.54 5.23
N LEU A 59 13.75 -0.14 4.14
CA LEU A 59 12.99 -0.04 2.89
C LEU A 59 11.55 -0.56 3.04
N GLN A 60 11.37 -1.69 3.72
CA GLN A 60 10.04 -2.22 4.01
C GLN A 60 9.23 -1.23 4.85
N TRP A 61 9.83 -0.64 5.90
CA TRP A 61 9.16 0.37 6.72
C TRP A 61 8.72 1.58 5.89
N ILE A 62 9.59 2.06 4.99
CA ILE A 62 9.25 3.15 4.05
C ILE A 62 8.02 2.76 3.23
N HIS A 63 8.02 1.59 2.58
CA HIS A 63 6.94 1.15 1.70
C HIS A 63 5.62 0.92 2.47
N GLU A 64 5.71 0.37 3.68
CA GLU A 64 4.58 0.20 4.58
C GLU A 64 3.93 1.55 4.91
N HIS A 65 4.73 2.56 5.24
CA HIS A 65 4.20 3.84 5.74
C HIS A 65 3.89 4.83 4.63
N LYS A 66 4.56 4.74 3.46
CA LYS A 66 4.38 5.65 2.33
C LYS A 66 3.28 5.20 1.36
N THR A 67 3.10 3.90 1.18
CA THR A 67 2.17 3.36 0.16
C THR A 67 1.13 2.44 0.79
N ALA A 68 1.57 1.46 1.59
CA ALA A 68 0.65 0.45 2.11
C ALA A 68 -0.37 1.03 3.12
N ALA A 69 0.03 2.01 3.94
CA ALA A 69 -0.84 2.65 4.93
C ALA A 69 -2.11 3.26 4.31
N LEU A 70 -2.02 3.86 3.11
CA LEU A 70 -3.20 4.42 2.44
C LEU A 70 -4.11 3.32 1.88
N LEU A 71 -3.53 2.26 1.33
CA LEU A 71 -4.30 1.10 0.86
C LEU A 71 -5.00 0.40 2.02
N GLU A 72 -4.31 0.26 3.16
CA GLU A 72 -4.88 -0.23 4.41
C GLU A 72 -6.07 0.62 4.84
N PHE A 73 -5.90 1.94 4.90
CA PHE A 73 -6.98 2.86 5.22
C PHE A 73 -8.19 2.70 4.29
N CYS A 74 -7.97 2.61 2.97
CA CYS A 74 -9.05 2.44 2.00
C CYS A 74 -9.83 1.13 2.23
N VAL A 75 -9.14 0.02 2.40
CA VAL A 75 -9.76 -1.31 2.57
C VAL A 75 -10.43 -1.43 3.94
N VAL A 76 -9.72 -1.08 5.01
CA VAL A 76 -10.24 -1.14 6.38
C VAL A 76 -11.38 -0.15 6.58
N GLY A 77 -11.27 1.06 6.01
CA GLY A 77 -12.33 2.06 6.04
C GLY A 77 -13.62 1.54 5.40
N GLY A 78 -13.53 0.88 4.24
CA GLY A 78 -14.67 0.21 3.62
C GLY A 78 -15.27 -0.89 4.51
N GLY A 79 -14.41 -1.69 5.15
CA GLY A 79 -14.82 -2.71 6.12
C GLY A 79 -15.58 -2.13 7.32
N ILE A 80 -15.07 -1.07 7.94
CA ILE A 80 -15.68 -0.40 9.10
C ILE A 80 -17.05 0.16 8.73
N LEU A 81 -17.14 0.90 7.62
CA LEU A 81 -18.40 1.48 7.15
C LEU A 81 -19.41 0.38 6.78
N GLY A 82 -18.93 -0.73 6.20
CA GLY A 82 -19.72 -1.93 5.89
C GLY A 82 -20.12 -2.77 7.11
N GLY A 83 -19.61 -2.44 8.31
CA GLY A 83 -19.94 -3.13 9.54
C GLY A 83 -19.20 -4.44 9.79
N ALA A 84 -18.00 -4.58 9.23
CA ALA A 84 -17.11 -5.67 9.56
C ALA A 84 -16.78 -5.69 11.07
N ASN A 85 -16.63 -6.89 11.62
CA ASN A 85 -16.20 -7.09 12.99
C ASN A 85 -14.66 -6.98 13.12
N GLU A 86 -14.14 -7.01 14.34
CA GLU A 86 -12.71 -6.83 14.61
C GLU A 86 -11.81 -7.86 13.90
N GLU A 87 -12.21 -9.14 13.87
CA GLU A 87 -11.43 -10.18 13.16
C GLU A 87 -11.39 -9.89 11.65
N GLN A 88 -12.52 -9.51 11.08
CA GLN A 88 -12.62 -9.13 9.68
C GLN A 88 -11.76 -7.90 9.37
N ILE A 89 -11.75 -6.89 10.24
CA ILE A 89 -10.89 -5.71 10.10
C ILE A 89 -9.41 -6.10 10.12
N GLN A 90 -8.99 -6.99 11.02
CA GLN A 90 -7.59 -7.45 11.07
C GLN A 90 -7.17 -8.20 9.81
N ARG A 91 -8.05 -9.04 9.25
CA ARG A 91 -7.78 -9.74 7.98
C ARG A 91 -7.71 -8.76 6.81
N LEU A 92 -8.63 -7.80 6.75
CA LEU A 92 -8.63 -6.73 5.75
C LEU A 92 -7.37 -5.87 5.83
N SER A 93 -6.91 -5.53 7.03
CA SER A 93 -5.65 -4.82 7.28
C SER A 93 -4.45 -5.60 6.73
N LYS A 94 -4.31 -6.88 7.09
CA LYS A 94 -3.23 -7.75 6.59
C LYS A 94 -3.27 -7.90 5.06
N PHE A 95 -4.45 -8.11 4.49
CA PHE A 95 -4.63 -8.14 3.04
C PHE A 95 -4.09 -6.85 2.41
N ALA A 96 -4.55 -5.70 2.90
CA ALA A 96 -4.21 -4.40 2.34
C ALA A 96 -2.72 -4.04 2.47
N MET A 97 -2.11 -4.37 3.61
CA MET A 97 -0.68 -4.18 3.83
C MET A 97 0.16 -5.01 2.87
N ASN A 98 -0.20 -6.28 2.69
CA ASN A 98 0.51 -7.18 1.79
C ASN A 98 0.41 -6.75 0.33
N ILE A 99 -0.79 -6.37 -0.14
CA ILE A 99 -0.93 -5.85 -1.52
C ILE A 99 -0.19 -4.53 -1.71
N GLY A 100 -0.15 -3.67 -0.69
CA GLY A 100 0.56 -2.39 -0.77
C GLY A 100 2.07 -2.55 -0.84
N LEU A 101 2.62 -3.47 -0.05
CA LEU A 101 4.03 -3.81 -0.12
C LEU A 101 4.37 -4.48 -1.46
N SER A 102 3.56 -5.44 -1.91
CA SER A 102 3.74 -6.07 -3.23
C SER A 102 3.67 -5.05 -4.36
N PHE A 103 2.75 -4.09 -4.29
CA PHE A 103 2.62 -3.04 -5.30
C PHE A 103 3.91 -2.25 -5.46
N GLN A 104 4.55 -1.88 -4.34
CA GLN A 104 5.79 -1.12 -4.37
C GLN A 104 6.97 -1.96 -4.85
N ILE A 105 7.06 -3.24 -4.47
CA ILE A 105 8.09 -4.15 -5.01
C ILE A 105 7.96 -4.29 -6.53
N ILE A 106 6.72 -4.42 -7.04
CA ILE A 106 6.47 -4.46 -8.48
C ILE A 106 6.83 -3.12 -9.15
N ASP A 107 6.54 -1.97 -8.51
CA ASP A 107 6.96 -0.66 -9.06
C ASP A 107 8.49 -0.55 -9.17
N ASP A 108 9.22 -0.99 -8.14
CA ASP A 108 10.68 -1.04 -8.12
C ASP A 108 11.23 -1.97 -9.24
N ILE A 109 10.57 -3.11 -9.48
CA ILE A 109 10.91 -4.05 -10.56
C ILE A 109 10.65 -3.42 -11.93
N LEU A 110 9.51 -2.75 -12.09
CA LEU A 110 9.13 -2.10 -13.34
C LEU A 110 10.09 -0.94 -13.66
N ASP A 111 10.51 -0.14 -12.67
CA ASP A 111 11.45 0.98 -12.85
C ASP A 111 12.81 0.54 -13.41
N VAL A 112 13.24 -0.71 -13.11
CA VAL A 112 14.51 -1.27 -13.60
C VAL A 112 14.38 -2.14 -14.85
N THR A 113 13.17 -2.58 -15.22
CA THR A 113 12.96 -3.53 -16.35
C THR A 113 12.24 -2.95 -17.56
N GLN A 114 11.46 -1.88 -17.39
CA GLN A 114 10.68 -1.27 -18.47
C GLN A 114 11.31 0.02 -18.99
N ASP A 115 10.94 0.40 -20.22
CA ASP A 115 11.30 1.71 -20.77
C ASP A 115 10.37 2.83 -20.29
N SER A 116 10.85 4.07 -20.41
CA SER A 116 10.09 5.25 -19.98
C SER A 116 8.75 5.43 -20.74
N ALA A 117 8.66 4.94 -21.98
CA ALA A 117 7.45 5.04 -22.78
C ALA A 117 6.33 4.15 -22.23
N THR A 118 6.68 2.97 -21.73
CA THR A 118 5.76 2.00 -21.13
C THR A 118 5.31 2.43 -19.74
N LEU A 119 6.21 3.02 -18.94
CA LEU A 119 5.89 3.48 -17.57
C LEU A 119 5.16 4.83 -17.52
N GLY A 120 5.21 5.62 -18.59
CA GLY A 120 4.69 7.00 -18.59
C GLY A 120 5.44 7.95 -17.65
N LYS A 121 6.60 7.51 -17.12
CA LYS A 121 7.55 8.26 -16.28
C LYS A 121 8.98 7.94 -16.74
N THR A 122 9.96 8.75 -16.36
CA THR A 122 11.38 8.45 -16.61
C THR A 122 11.77 7.15 -15.92
N ALA A 123 12.09 6.10 -16.68
CA ALA A 123 12.59 4.83 -16.17
C ALA A 123 14.01 4.97 -15.62
N GLY A 124 14.39 4.12 -14.66
CA GLY A 124 15.71 4.12 -14.04
C GLY A 124 16.02 5.37 -13.22
N LYS A 125 15.01 6.18 -12.86
CA LYS A 125 15.20 7.38 -12.03
C LYS A 125 15.79 7.02 -10.66
N ASP A 126 15.46 5.83 -10.15
CA ASP A 126 15.90 5.38 -8.82
C ASP A 126 17.40 5.08 -8.83
N LEU A 127 17.95 4.67 -9.98
CA LEU A 127 19.40 4.51 -10.18
C LEU A 127 20.11 5.87 -10.20
N LEU A 128 19.47 6.93 -10.72
CA LEU A 128 20.08 8.26 -10.81
C LEU A 128 20.28 8.93 -9.45
N VAL A 129 19.40 8.63 -8.48
CA VAL A 129 19.48 9.19 -7.11
C VAL A 129 20.03 8.18 -6.09
N ASP A 130 20.62 7.09 -6.56
CA ASP A 130 21.15 5.97 -5.77
C ASP A 130 20.14 5.43 -4.73
N LYS A 131 18.86 5.44 -5.07
CA LYS A 131 17.77 5.01 -4.19
C LYS A 131 17.93 3.55 -3.79
N ALA A 132 17.54 3.21 -2.57
CA ALA A 132 17.38 1.83 -2.15
C ALA A 132 16.07 1.27 -2.73
N THR A 133 16.17 0.15 -3.45
CA THR A 133 15.03 -0.56 -4.04
C THR A 133 15.15 -2.05 -3.76
N TYR A 134 14.05 -2.79 -3.85
CA TYR A 134 14.06 -4.24 -3.64
C TYR A 134 15.03 -4.96 -4.59
N PRO A 135 15.01 -4.71 -5.92
CA PRO A 135 15.97 -5.33 -6.82
C PRO A 135 17.44 -5.02 -6.49
N LYS A 136 17.74 -3.83 -5.97
CA LYS A 136 19.10 -3.44 -5.57
C LYS A 136 19.56 -4.16 -4.29
N LEU A 137 18.67 -4.35 -3.32
CA LEU A 137 19.01 -4.93 -2.01
C LEU A 137 19.00 -6.46 -1.99
N MET A 138 18.10 -7.11 -2.73
CA MET A 138 17.95 -8.57 -2.71
C MET A 138 18.06 -9.25 -4.08
N GLY A 139 18.17 -8.49 -5.16
CA GLY A 139 18.16 -9.02 -6.52
C GLY A 139 16.76 -9.14 -7.11
N LEU A 140 16.69 -9.12 -8.45
CA LEU A 140 15.45 -9.09 -9.21
C LEU A 140 14.56 -10.31 -8.94
N GLU A 141 15.13 -11.51 -9.01
CA GLU A 141 14.35 -12.75 -8.86
C GLU A 141 13.76 -12.88 -7.45
N LYS A 142 14.56 -12.63 -6.40
CA LYS A 142 14.06 -12.64 -5.01
C LYS A 142 12.99 -11.57 -4.78
N SER A 143 13.09 -10.42 -5.47
CA SER A 143 12.06 -9.39 -5.40
C SER A 143 10.73 -9.87 -5.99
N LYS A 144 10.76 -10.57 -7.14
CA LYS A 144 9.55 -11.16 -7.75
C LYS A 144 8.94 -12.22 -6.83
N GLU A 145 9.74 -13.15 -6.32
CA GLU A 145 9.30 -14.18 -5.39
C GLU A 145 8.64 -13.56 -4.14
N ARG A 146 9.23 -12.48 -3.59
CA ARG A 146 8.67 -11.78 -2.44
C ARG A 146 7.32 -11.13 -2.75
N ALA A 147 7.19 -10.49 -3.92
CA ALA A 147 5.92 -9.89 -4.35
C ALA A 147 4.82 -10.96 -4.51
N GLU A 148 5.14 -12.08 -5.17
CA GLU A 148 4.21 -13.20 -5.33
C GLU A 148 3.78 -13.82 -4.00
N ALA A 149 4.73 -14.01 -3.07
CA ALA A 149 4.45 -14.51 -1.73
C ALA A 149 3.49 -13.58 -0.96
N LEU A 150 3.71 -12.26 -1.03
CA LEU A 150 2.83 -11.28 -0.40
C LEU A 150 1.41 -11.33 -0.97
N ILE A 151 1.26 -11.47 -2.29
CA ILE A 151 -0.06 -11.64 -2.91
C ILE A 151 -0.73 -12.94 -2.46
N ALA A 152 0.01 -14.05 -2.40
CA ALA A 152 -0.53 -15.32 -1.93
C ALA A 152 -1.03 -15.22 -0.47
N GLU A 153 -0.24 -14.60 0.41
CA GLU A 153 -0.62 -14.33 1.80
C GLU A 153 -1.83 -13.38 1.89
N ALA A 154 -1.89 -12.35 1.05
CA ALA A 154 -3.02 -11.42 1.00
C ALA A 154 -4.31 -12.16 0.66
N LYS A 155 -4.29 -12.99 -0.38
CA LYS A 155 -5.45 -13.79 -0.80
C LYS A 155 -5.89 -14.78 0.27
N ASP A 156 -4.96 -15.35 1.03
CA ASP A 156 -5.27 -16.23 2.17
C ASP A 156 -6.14 -15.51 3.22
N GLN A 157 -5.87 -14.23 3.49
CA GLN A 157 -6.68 -13.44 4.43
C GLN A 157 -8.14 -13.31 4.00
N LEU A 158 -8.43 -13.37 2.70
CA LEU A 158 -9.76 -13.20 2.14
C LEU A 158 -10.60 -14.49 2.05
N LYS A 159 -9.99 -15.67 2.28
CA LYS A 159 -10.69 -16.96 2.21
C LYS A 159 -12.02 -17.02 2.98
N PRO A 160 -12.16 -16.43 4.19
CA PRO A 160 -13.43 -16.48 4.94
C PRO A 160 -14.63 -15.84 4.23
N TRP A 161 -14.39 -14.96 3.25
CA TRP A 161 -15.47 -14.32 2.48
C TRP A 161 -15.91 -15.13 1.26
N GLY A 162 -15.19 -16.20 0.89
CA GLY A 162 -15.49 -17.03 -0.28
C GLY A 162 -15.65 -16.18 -1.55
N ASP A 163 -16.69 -16.46 -2.32
CA ASP A 163 -16.95 -15.79 -3.61
C ASP A 163 -17.14 -14.26 -3.49
N LYS A 164 -17.54 -13.76 -2.31
CA LYS A 164 -17.68 -12.31 -2.08
C LYS A 164 -16.34 -11.58 -2.14
N ALA A 165 -15.22 -12.28 -1.94
CA ALA A 165 -13.88 -11.71 -2.05
C ALA A 165 -13.40 -11.54 -3.49
N ALA A 166 -14.12 -12.06 -4.50
CA ALA A 166 -13.65 -12.09 -5.88
C ALA A 166 -13.12 -10.72 -6.41
N PRO A 167 -13.77 -9.56 -6.12
CA PRO A 167 -13.23 -8.27 -6.53
C PRO A 167 -11.86 -7.94 -5.92
N LEU A 168 -11.66 -8.22 -4.62
CA LEU A 168 -10.40 -7.97 -3.94
C LEU A 168 -9.31 -8.96 -4.36
N MET A 169 -9.68 -10.23 -4.62
CA MET A 169 -8.78 -11.23 -5.20
C MET A 169 -8.27 -10.79 -6.57
N ALA A 170 -9.17 -10.29 -7.44
CA ALA A 170 -8.81 -9.80 -8.76
C ALA A 170 -7.90 -8.55 -8.70
N LEU A 171 -8.11 -7.66 -7.71
CA LEU A 171 -7.20 -6.54 -7.48
C LEU A 171 -5.80 -7.01 -7.07
N ALA A 172 -5.71 -8.04 -6.22
CA ALA A 172 -4.42 -8.62 -5.85
C ALA A 172 -3.71 -9.26 -7.04
N ASP A 173 -4.43 -9.95 -7.93
CA ASP A 173 -3.90 -10.49 -9.20
C ASP A 173 -3.43 -9.39 -10.15
N PHE A 174 -4.17 -8.29 -10.24
CA PHE A 174 -3.82 -7.18 -11.10
C PHE A 174 -2.47 -6.57 -10.70
N ILE A 175 -2.14 -6.53 -9.41
CA ILE A 175 -0.90 -5.89 -8.91
C ILE A 175 0.35 -6.57 -9.45
N THR A 176 0.39 -7.90 -9.57
CA THR A 176 1.54 -8.62 -10.13
C THR A 176 1.49 -8.71 -11.65
N ALA A 177 0.30 -8.65 -12.26
CA ALA A 177 0.14 -8.71 -13.71
C ALA A 177 0.32 -7.36 -14.42
N ARG A 178 0.36 -6.25 -13.69
CA ARG A 178 0.47 -4.91 -14.27
C ARG A 178 1.80 -4.72 -15.01
N LYS A 179 1.74 -3.93 -16.09
CA LYS A 179 2.90 -3.59 -16.93
C LYS A 179 3.29 -2.11 -16.80
N ASN A 180 2.56 -1.35 -15.98
CA ASN A 180 2.75 0.06 -15.68
C ASN A 180 2.27 0.43 -14.26
#